data_AF-A0A3B9BEX8-F1
#
_entry.id   AF-A0A3B9BEX8-F1
#
_cell.length_a   1.000
_cell.length_b   1.000
_cell.length_c   1.000
_cell.angle_alpha   90.00
_cell.angle_beta   90.00
_cell.angle_gamma   90.00
#
_symmetry.space_group_name_H-M   'P 1'
#
loop_
_entity.id
_entity.type
_entity.pdbx_description
1 polymer ?
#
loop_
_entity_poly.entity_id
_entity_poly.type
_entity_poly.pdbx_seq_one_letter_code
_entity_poly.pdbx_strand_id
1 'polypeptide(L)'
;GFTGGHHHRNWAIDGYRQLVMNSIAWATGAEIPEGGVPTYPVTENELNQKLDDYGDRTNRIKLPTQEDVTFSPGPWMTPEEHAESRRRPKKKQ
;
A
#
# COMPACT_ATOMS: atom_id res chain seq x y z
N GLY A 1 5.97 2.83 0.86
CA GLY A 1 6.41 3.50 2.10
C GLY A 1 5.31 3.40 3.15
N PHE A 2 5.43 4.13 4.25
CA PHE A 2 4.41 4.19 5.32
C PHE A 2 4.03 5.62 5.72
N THR A 3 4.76 6.60 5.21
CA THR A 3 4.59 8.03 5.50
C THR A 3 4.26 8.77 4.20
N GLY A 4 3.53 9.89 4.33
CA GLY A 4 3.06 10.70 3.19
C GLY A 4 1.81 10.13 2.51
N GLY A 5 1.01 11.01 1.90
CA GLY A 5 -0.35 10.70 1.41
C GLY A 5 -0.47 9.50 0.46
N HIS A 6 0.55 9.22 -0.36
CA HIS A 6 0.55 8.09 -1.30
C HIS A 6 0.75 6.73 -0.62
N HIS A 7 1.25 6.70 0.62
CA HIS A 7 1.69 5.48 1.29
C HIS A 7 1.16 5.31 2.71
N HIS A 8 0.59 6.36 3.31
CA HIS A 8 0.00 6.31 4.65
C HIS A 8 -1.13 5.30 4.79
N ARG A 9 -1.91 5.07 3.72
CA ARG A 9 -2.98 4.07 3.66
C ARG A 9 -2.51 2.64 3.96
N ASN A 10 -1.21 2.35 3.78
CA ASN A 10 -0.63 1.03 4.07
C ASN A 10 -0.77 0.62 5.54
N TRP A 11 -0.88 1.57 6.47
CA TRP A 11 -1.16 1.25 7.88
C TRP A 11 -2.49 0.56 8.09
N ALA A 12 -3.45 0.71 7.18
CA ALA A 12 -4.73 0.00 7.26
C ALA A 12 -4.64 -1.47 6.80
N ILE A 13 -3.53 -1.91 6.20
CA ILE A 13 -3.35 -3.28 5.71
C ILE A 13 -2.68 -4.13 6.80
N ASP A 14 -3.38 -5.15 7.27
CA ASP A 14 -2.97 -5.99 8.40
C ASP A 14 -1.60 -6.65 8.19
N GLY A 15 -1.37 -7.22 7.01
CA GLY A 15 -0.09 -7.86 6.68
C GLY A 15 1.10 -6.89 6.71
N TYR A 16 0.89 -5.63 6.32
CA TYR A 16 1.94 -4.61 6.41
C TYR A 16 2.21 -4.19 7.85
N ARG A 17 1.17 -4.06 8.70
CA ARG A 17 1.38 -3.80 10.12
C ARG A 17 2.15 -4.94 10.79
N GLN A 18 1.76 -6.18 10.50
CA GLN A 18 2.43 -7.35 11.06
C GLN A 18 3.89 -7.45 10.59
N LEU A 19 4.18 -7.14 9.33
CA LEU A 19 5.56 -7.07 8.81
C LEU A 19 6.42 -6.08 9.60
N VAL A 20 5.89 -4.87 9.86
CA VAL A 20 6.61 -3.85 10.64
C VAL A 20 6.85 -4.32 12.07
N MET A 21 5.83 -4.89 12.73
CA MET A 21 5.96 -5.39 14.10
C MET A 21 6.94 -6.56 14.22
N ASN A 22 6.90 -7.51 13.28
CA ASN A 22 7.86 -8.61 13.20
C ASN A 22 9.29 -8.09 13.02
N SER A 23 9.47 -7.05 12.19
CA SER A 23 10.77 -6.44 11.93
C SER A 23 11.34 -5.73 13.16
N ILE A 24 10.50 -5.05 13.95
CA ILE A 24 10.90 -4.45 15.24
C ILE A 24 11.30 -5.54 16.22
N ALA A 25 10.45 -6.57 16.41
CA ALA A 25 10.75 -7.69 17.31
C ALA A 25 12.09 -8.34 16.94
N TRP A 26 12.28 -8.67 15.66
CA TRP A 26 13.54 -9.20 15.14
C TRP A 26 14.74 -8.30 15.44
N ALA A 27 14.64 -6.99 15.15
CA ALA A 27 15.73 -6.05 15.36
C ALA A 27 16.12 -5.91 16.84
N THR A 28 15.16 -6.10 17.75
CA THR A 28 15.39 -6.11 19.20
C THR A 28 15.92 -7.44 19.73
N GLY A 29 16.01 -8.48 18.89
CA GLY A 29 16.40 -9.83 19.28
C GLY A 29 15.30 -10.61 20.02
N ALA A 30 14.06 -10.13 19.97
CA ALA A 30 12.92 -10.83 20.53
C ALA A 30 12.49 -12.00 19.63
N GLU A 31 11.93 -13.05 20.25
CA GLU A 31 11.34 -14.17 19.51
C GLU A 31 10.03 -13.74 18.84
N ILE A 32 9.81 -14.22 17.61
CA ILE A 32 8.59 -13.95 16.84
C ILE A 32 7.69 -15.19 16.96
N PRO A 33 6.41 -15.03 17.35
CA PRO A 33 5.45 -16.13 17.36
C PRO A 33 5.28 -16.76 15.97
N GLU A 34 4.90 -18.03 15.89
CA GLU A 34 4.65 -18.73 14.60
C GLU A 34 3.60 -17.99 13.73
N GLY A 35 2.57 -17.44 14.36
CA GLY A 35 1.54 -16.61 13.71
C GLY A 35 1.93 -15.15 13.49
N GLY A 36 3.17 -14.76 13.79
CA GLY A 36 3.66 -13.39 13.81
C GLY A 36 3.24 -12.60 15.06
N VAL A 37 3.82 -11.41 15.22
CA VAL A 37 3.46 -10.50 16.31
C VAL A 37 2.01 -10.04 16.12
N PRO A 38 1.14 -10.15 17.13
CA PRO A 38 -0.27 -9.76 17.01
C PRO A 38 -0.39 -8.25 16.78
N THR A 39 -1.31 -7.88 15.89
CA THR A 39 -1.68 -6.48 15.64
C THR A 39 -3.18 -6.33 15.76
N TYR A 40 -3.66 -5.13 16.11
CA TYR A 40 -5.08 -4.82 16.13
C TYR A 40 -5.51 -4.14 14.82
N PRO A 41 -6.79 -4.25 14.43
CA PRO A 41 -7.33 -3.56 13.27
C PRO A 41 -7.42 -2.05 13.52
N VAL A 42 -6.87 -1.26 12.59
CA VAL A 42 -6.91 0.21 12.66
C VAL A 42 -8.25 0.72 12.13
N THR A 43 -8.87 1.65 12.87
CA THR A 43 -10.10 2.33 12.44
C THR A 43 -9.81 3.47 11.46
N GLU A 44 -10.81 3.88 10.67
CA GLU A 44 -10.66 5.06 9.79
C GLU A 44 -10.29 6.32 10.59
N ASN A 45 -10.82 6.48 11.80
CA ASN A 45 -10.48 7.64 12.63
C ASN A 45 -9.01 7.60 13.06
N GLU A 46 -8.51 6.48 13.55
CA GLU A 46 -7.09 6.30 13.90
C GLU A 46 -6.17 6.51 12.71
N LEU A 47 -6.54 5.98 11.53
CA LEU A 47 -5.75 6.15 10.31
C LEU A 47 -5.58 7.63 9.91
N ASN A 48 -6.59 8.46 10.21
CA ASN A 48 -6.58 9.88 9.92
C ASN A 48 -6.13 10.75 11.11
N GLN A 49 -5.78 10.14 12.26
CA GLN A 49 -5.22 10.90 13.37
C GLN A 49 -3.89 11.54 12.92
N LYS A 50 -3.78 12.84 13.15
CA LYS A 50 -2.59 13.64 12.79
C LYS A 50 -2.25 13.66 11.30
N LEU A 51 -3.24 13.46 10.43
CA LEU A 51 -3.07 13.81 9.02
C LEU A 51 -2.88 15.33 8.89
N ASP A 52 -2.04 15.75 7.94
CA ASP A 52 -1.85 17.17 7.65
C ASP A 52 -3.19 17.84 7.31
N ASP A 53 -3.49 18.94 8.00
CA ASP A 53 -4.69 19.71 7.79
C ASP A 53 -4.46 20.78 6.72
N TYR A 54 -5.12 20.61 5.58
CA TYR A 54 -5.16 21.54 4.47
C TYR A 54 -6.51 22.28 4.37
N GLY A 55 -7.31 22.30 5.44
CA GLY A 55 -8.65 22.88 5.49
C GLY A 55 -9.63 22.11 4.60
N ASP A 56 -10.35 22.83 3.73
CA ASP A 56 -11.33 22.23 2.82
C ASP A 56 -10.72 21.26 1.80
N ARG A 57 -9.40 21.26 1.64
CA ARG A 57 -8.66 20.37 0.74
C ARG A 57 -8.17 19.09 1.42
N THR A 58 -8.44 18.92 2.72
CA THR A 58 -8.01 17.75 3.49
C THR A 58 -8.75 16.51 3.00
N ASN A 59 -8.05 15.65 2.27
CA ASN A 59 -8.59 14.37 1.81
C ASN A 59 -8.39 13.32 2.90
N ARG A 60 -9.50 12.90 3.53
CA ARG A 60 -9.49 11.79 4.48
C ARG A 60 -9.24 10.47 3.77
N ILE A 61 -8.36 9.66 4.35
CA ILE A 61 -7.98 8.35 3.85
C ILE A 61 -9.04 7.34 4.28
N LYS A 62 -9.62 6.62 3.32
CA LYS A 62 -10.57 5.53 3.56
C LYS A 62 -9.84 4.21 3.78
N LEU A 63 -10.47 3.32 4.56
CA LEU A 63 -10.00 1.95 4.70
C LEU A 63 -9.95 1.26 3.32
N PRO A 64 -8.97 0.37 3.09
CA PRO A 64 -8.90 -0.44 1.88
C PRO A 64 -10.10 -1.37 1.79
N THR A 65 -10.66 -1.49 0.59
CA THR A 65 -11.62 -2.53 0.24
C THR A 65 -10.88 -3.76 -0.26
N GLN A 66 -11.60 -4.89 -0.42
CA GLN A 66 -11.00 -6.09 -1.01
C GLN A 66 -10.49 -5.83 -2.43
N GLU A 67 -11.16 -4.97 -3.19
CA GLU A 67 -10.78 -4.62 -4.56
C GLU A 67 -9.44 -3.88 -4.62
N ASP A 68 -9.15 -3.03 -3.63
CA ASP A 68 -7.89 -2.29 -3.54
C ASP A 68 -6.66 -3.20 -3.36
N VAL A 69 -6.86 -4.39 -2.77
CA VAL A 69 -5.77 -5.33 -2.44
C VAL A 69 -5.70 -6.50 -3.42
N THR A 70 -6.74 -6.74 -4.21
CA THR A 70 -6.75 -7.77 -5.25
C THR A 70 -6.25 -7.20 -6.56
N PHE A 71 -5.11 -7.70 -7.02
CA PHE A 71 -4.58 -7.40 -8.34
C PHE A 71 -4.69 -8.64 -9.24
N SER A 72 -5.35 -8.48 -10.39
CA SER A 72 -5.30 -9.46 -11.48
C SER A 72 -4.21 -9.03 -12.47
N PRO A 73 -3.10 -9.77 -12.57
CA PRO A 73 -2.08 -9.43 -13.54
C PRO A 73 -2.67 -9.50 -14.95
N GLY A 74 -2.34 -8.50 -15.76
CA GLY A 74 -2.57 -8.57 -17.20
C GLY A 74 -1.78 -9.70 -17.84
N PRO A 75 -2.05 -10.02 -19.11
CA PRO A 75 -1.27 -11.01 -19.84
C PRO A 75 0.22 -10.65 -19.80
N TRP A 76 1.05 -11.67 -19.60
CA TRP A 76 2.50 -11.50 -19.67
C TRP A 76 2.88 -11.13 -21.10
N MET A 77 3.79 -10.17 -21.23
CA MET A 77 4.17 -9.58 -22.51
C MET A 77 5.67 -9.74 -22.69
N THR A 78 6.12 -10.22 -23.86
CA THR A 78 7.55 -10.29 -24.15
C THR A 78 8.15 -8.88 -24.26
N PRO A 79 9.49 -8.72 -24.14
CA PRO A 79 10.14 -7.44 -24.35
C PRO A 79 9.78 -6.78 -25.70
N GLU A 80 9.62 -7.56 -26.77
CA GLU A 80 9.25 -7.11 -28.11
C GLU A 80 7.81 -6.57 -28.14
N GLU A 81 6.86 -7.34 -27.63
CA GLU A 81 5.45 -6.92 -27.53
C GLU A 81 5.30 -5.66 -26.65
N HIS A 82 6.12 -5.54 -25.60
CA HIS A 82 6.16 -4.37 -24.74
C HIS A 82 6.79 -3.16 -25.42
N ALA A 83 7.76 -3.36 -26.30
CA ALA A 83 8.32 -2.31 -27.15
C ALA A 83 7.30 -1.84 -28.20
N GLU A 84 6.54 -2.76 -28.80
CA GLU A 84 5.51 -2.45 -29.80
C GLU A 84 4.31 -1.70 -29.20
N SER A 85 3.79 -2.12 -28.05
CA SER A 85 2.67 -1.43 -27.37
C SER A 85 2.99 0.02 -27.00
N ARG A 86 4.27 0.35 -26.80
CA ARG A 86 4.73 1.72 -26.51
C ARG A 86 4.97 2.58 -27.76
N ARG A 87 4.94 2.01 -28.97
CA ARG A 87 5.08 2.80 -30.21
C ARG A 87 3.81 3.61 -30.42
N ARG A 88 3.90 4.93 -30.24
CA ARG A 88 2.80 5.85 -30.60
C ARG A 88 2.54 5.77 -32.12
N PRO A 89 1.28 5.64 -32.57
CA PRO A 89 0.98 5.75 -33.99
C PRO A 89 1.38 7.15 -34.48
N LYS A 90 2.06 7.23 -35.63
CA LYS A 90 2.32 8.51 -36.28
C LYS A 90 0.98 9.17 -36.59
N LYS A 91 0.73 10.37 -36.06
CA LYS A 91 -0.41 11.20 -36.50
C LYS A 91 -0.29 11.37 -38.01
N LYS A 92 -1.27 10.88 -38.77
CA LYS A 92 -1.40 11.24 -40.19
C LYS A 92 -1.63 12.75 -40.26
N GLN A 93 -0.77 13.42 -41.01
CA GLN A 93 -0.83 14.84 -41.31
C GLN A 93 -1.94 15.11 -42.33
#